data_AF-A0A1I3U2Y5-F1
#
_entry.id   AF-A0A1I3U2Y5-F1
#
_cell.length_a   1.000
_cell.length_b   1.000
_cell.length_c   1.000
_cell.angle_alpha   90.00
_cell.angle_beta   90.00
_cell.angle_gamma   90.00
#
_symmetry.space_group_name_H-M   'P 1'
#
loop_
_entity.id
_entity.type
_entity.pdbx_description
1 polymer ?
#
loop_
_entity_poly.entity_id
_entity_poly.type
_entity_poly.pdbx_seq_one_letter_code
_entity_poly.pdbx_strand_id
1 'polypeptide(L)'
;MFPAATATAPAPFMVVGRVNGHEETACVAGPAEALARMLEWLRADEHAAAVWYLREDWPEVLTLVGRPVRGVVGEASRSAHLFRIRPGAALHGSVVACCGAELPLPEIEWLRPGAGMPCECCLVLGARTRPELEGYPV
;
A
#
# COMPACT_ATOMS: atom_id res chain seq x y z
N MET A 1 -18.17 29.31 17.87
CA MET A 1 -17.23 28.78 16.86
C MET A 1 -16.55 27.57 17.47
N PHE A 2 -17.07 26.37 17.21
CA PHE A 2 -16.49 25.13 17.72
C PHE A 2 -15.41 24.67 16.72
N PRO A 3 -14.21 24.26 17.17
CA PRO A 3 -13.25 23.67 16.25
C PRO A 3 -13.84 22.39 15.68
N ALA A 4 -13.84 22.26 14.35
CA ALA A 4 -14.18 21.00 13.69
C ALA A 4 -13.13 19.98 14.13
N ALA A 5 -13.57 19.00 14.93
CA ALA A 5 -12.77 17.82 15.20
C ALA A 5 -12.39 17.22 13.84
N THR A 6 -11.10 17.25 13.51
CA THR A 6 -10.58 16.56 12.34
C THR A 6 -10.78 15.08 12.64
N ALA A 7 -11.86 14.49 12.12
CA ALA A 7 -12.08 13.06 12.24
C ALA A 7 -10.80 12.37 11.75
N THR A 8 -10.13 11.65 12.63
CA THR A 8 -8.98 10.84 12.27
C THR A 8 -9.44 9.92 11.15
N ALA A 9 -8.88 10.11 9.94
CA ALA A 9 -9.26 9.29 8.80
C ALA A 9 -9.11 7.81 9.18
N PRO A 10 -10.09 6.95 8.83
CA PRO A 10 -10.04 5.55 9.21
C PRO A 10 -8.78 4.90 8.61
N ALA A 11 -8.08 4.11 9.42
CA ALA A 11 -6.93 3.32 8.99
C ALA A 11 -7.35 2.35 7.87
N PRO A 12 -6.79 2.47 6.64
CA PRO A 12 -7.25 1.72 5.48
C PRO A 12 -6.71 0.30 5.43
N PHE A 13 -5.56 0.03 6.07
CA PHE A 13 -4.91 -1.28 5.99
C PHE A 13 -5.16 -2.10 7.25
N MET A 14 -5.24 -3.41 7.06
CA MET A 14 -5.28 -4.40 8.13
C MET A 14 -4.07 -5.32 7.99
N VAL A 15 -3.40 -5.61 9.11
CA VAL A 15 -2.39 -6.66 9.22
C VAL A 15 -3.01 -7.79 10.02
N VAL A 16 -2.98 -9.00 9.48
CA VAL A 16 -3.49 -10.21 10.14
C VAL A 16 -2.41 -11.26 10.16
N GLY A 17 -2.35 -12.03 11.22
CA GLY A 17 -1.33 -13.06 11.33
C GLY A 17 -1.56 -14.00 12.51
N ARG A 18 -0.74 -15.04 12.55
CA ARG A 18 -0.59 -15.91 13.70
C ARG A 18 0.75 -15.62 14.35
N VAL A 19 0.74 -15.33 15.65
CA VAL A 19 1.94 -15.02 16.45
C VAL A 19 1.84 -15.73 17.78
N ASN A 20 2.86 -16.51 18.16
CA ASN A 20 2.89 -17.34 19.36
C ASN A 20 1.67 -18.28 19.47
N GLY A 21 1.16 -18.77 18.33
CA GLY A 21 -0.03 -19.62 18.27
C GLY A 21 -1.37 -18.89 18.39
N HIS A 22 -1.39 -17.57 18.52
CA HIS A 22 -2.60 -16.75 18.61
C HIS A 22 -2.87 -15.97 17.32
N GLU A 23 -4.14 -15.77 16.99
CA GLU A 23 -4.53 -14.89 15.89
C GLU A 23 -4.45 -13.44 16.35
N GLU A 24 -3.74 -12.62 15.57
CA GLU A 24 -3.50 -11.21 15.82
C GLU A 24 -4.03 -10.37 14.66
N THR A 25 -4.55 -9.18 14.98
CA THR A 25 -5.08 -8.25 13.98
C THR A 25 -4.76 -6.80 14.39
N ALA A 26 -4.33 -5.99 13.41
CA ALA A 26 -4.03 -4.58 13.63
C ALA A 26 -4.48 -3.71 12.45
N CYS A 27 -5.18 -2.61 12.73
CA CYS A 27 -5.48 -1.57 11.76
C CYS A 27 -4.35 -0.52 11.73
N VAL A 28 -3.89 -0.15 10.54
CA VAL A 28 -2.75 0.77 10.35
C VAL A 28 -3.02 1.78 9.23
N ALA A 29 -2.40 2.96 9.35
CA ALA A 29 -2.73 4.11 8.50
C ALA A 29 -2.10 4.02 7.10
N GLY A 30 -1.00 3.27 6.95
CA GLY A 30 -0.23 3.24 5.72
C GLY A 30 0.52 1.94 5.46
N PRO A 31 0.99 1.75 4.22
CA PRO A 31 1.66 0.52 3.81
C PRO A 31 3.02 0.30 4.50
N ALA A 32 3.75 1.38 4.82
CA ALA A 32 5.00 1.29 5.57
C ALA A 32 4.78 0.78 7.00
N GLU A 33 3.70 1.25 7.65
CA GLU A 33 3.31 0.79 9.00
C GLU A 33 2.82 -0.65 8.97
N ALA A 34 2.04 -1.04 7.95
CA ALA A 34 1.61 -2.42 7.74
C ALA A 34 2.78 -3.39 7.59
N LEU A 35 3.75 -3.04 6.74
CA LEU A 35 4.97 -3.81 6.56
C LEU A 35 5.80 -3.88 7.84
N ALA A 36 5.96 -2.76 8.56
CA ALA A 36 6.70 -2.72 9.82
C ALA A 36 6.08 -3.66 10.86
N ARG A 37 4.75 -3.64 11.02
CA ARG A 37 4.01 -4.53 11.91
C ARG A 37 4.11 -6.00 11.49
N MET A 38 3.98 -6.30 10.19
CA MET A 38 4.15 -7.65 9.67
C MET A 38 5.56 -8.19 9.99
N LEU A 39 6.61 -7.40 9.74
CA LEU A 39 7.99 -7.79 10.03
C LEU A 39 8.29 -7.87 11.52
N GLU A 40 7.65 -7.06 12.35
CA GLU A 40 7.71 -7.16 13.81
C GLU A 40 7.20 -8.53 14.28
N TRP A 41 6.02 -8.95 13.82
CA TRP A 41 5.45 -10.25 14.13
C TRP A 41 6.30 -11.43 13.64
N LEU A 42 6.79 -11.36 12.40
CA LEU A 42 7.67 -12.40 11.82
C LEU A 42 9.02 -12.52 12.54
N ARG A 43 9.49 -11.48 13.24
CA ARG A 43 10.72 -11.55 14.06
C ARG A 43 10.45 -12.07 15.47
N ALA A 44 9.24 -11.87 15.98
CA ALA A 44 8.89 -12.24 17.35
C ALA A 44 8.68 -13.75 17.54
N ASP A 45 8.29 -14.45 16.47
CA ASP A 45 7.99 -15.88 16.48
C ASP A 45 8.44 -16.51 15.15
N GLU A 46 9.28 -17.55 15.22
CA GLU A 46 9.82 -18.26 14.03
C GLU A 46 8.73 -18.99 13.23
N HIS A 47 7.60 -19.29 13.87
CA HIS A 47 6.43 -19.90 13.27
C HIS A 47 5.35 -18.88 12.91
N ALA A 48 5.62 -17.59 13.08
CA ALA A 48 4.66 -16.57 12.71
C ALA A 48 4.39 -16.58 11.21
N ALA A 49 3.14 -16.32 10.87
CA ALA A 49 2.71 -16.05 9.51
C ALA A 49 1.88 -14.77 9.54
N ALA A 50 2.15 -13.82 8.64
CA ALA A 50 1.46 -12.55 8.62
C ALA A 50 1.31 -12.04 7.19
N VAL A 51 0.17 -11.40 6.92
CA VAL A 51 -0.14 -10.72 5.67
C VAL A 51 -0.80 -9.38 6.01
N TRP A 52 -0.81 -8.45 5.06
CA TRP A 52 -1.59 -7.23 5.19
C TRP A 52 -2.41 -6.98 3.93
N TYR A 53 -3.53 -6.28 4.06
CA TYR A 53 -4.41 -5.97 2.95
C TYR A 53 -5.06 -4.61 3.13
N LEU A 54 -5.53 -4.03 2.03
CA LEU A 54 -6.50 -2.94 2.10
C LEU A 54 -7.81 -3.52 2.61
N ARG A 55 -8.38 -2.97 3.69
CA ARG A 55 -9.60 -3.51 4.31
C ARG A 55 -10.70 -3.76 3.28
N GLU A 56 -11.44 -4.85 3.45
CA GLU A 56 -12.52 -5.25 2.53
C GLU A 56 -13.65 -4.23 2.47
N ASP A 57 -13.92 -3.54 3.58
CA ASP A 57 -14.92 -2.47 3.68
C ASP A 57 -14.41 -1.10 3.20
N TRP A 58 -13.20 -1.04 2.63
CA TRP A 58 -12.68 0.19 2.04
C TRP A 58 -13.42 0.49 0.72
N PRO A 59 -13.91 1.73 0.51
CA PRO A 59 -14.90 2.00 -0.53
C PRO A 59 -14.37 1.89 -1.95
N GLU A 60 -13.06 2.06 -2.16
CA GLU A 60 -12.47 2.20 -3.50
C GLU A 60 -11.10 1.53 -3.61
N VAL A 61 -10.63 1.35 -4.86
CA VAL A 61 -9.25 0.94 -5.12
C VAL A 61 -8.30 2.04 -4.68
N LEU A 62 -7.30 1.70 -3.86
CA LEU A 62 -6.30 2.65 -3.40
C LEU A 62 -5.07 2.60 -4.32
N THR A 63 -4.63 3.76 -4.81
CA THR A 63 -3.37 3.89 -5.56
C THR A 63 -2.24 4.30 -4.62
N LEU A 64 -1.29 3.41 -4.42
CA LEU A 64 -0.06 3.68 -3.69
C LEU A 64 1.06 4.11 -4.63
N VAL A 65 1.96 4.94 -4.11
CA VAL A 65 3.19 5.33 -4.79
C VAL A 65 4.36 4.74 -4.03
N GLY A 66 5.24 4.02 -4.72
CA GLY A 66 6.44 3.45 -4.12
C GLY A 66 7.59 3.41 -5.11
N ARG A 67 8.82 3.34 -4.62
CA ARG A 67 10.02 3.15 -5.43
C ARG A 67 10.96 2.16 -4.75
N PRO A 68 11.92 1.55 -5.47
CA PRO A 68 12.94 0.74 -4.82
C PRO A 68 13.67 1.55 -3.73
N VAL A 69 14.04 0.94 -2.61
CA VAL A 69 14.91 1.57 -1.61
C VAL A 69 16.29 1.86 -2.21
N ARG A 70 17.06 2.77 -1.58
CA ARG A 70 18.41 3.10 -2.07
C ARG A 70 19.30 1.86 -2.01
N GLY A 71 20.09 1.63 -3.06
CA GLY A 71 21.08 0.54 -3.12
C GLY A 71 20.54 -0.80 -3.63
N VAL A 72 19.22 -0.97 -3.79
CA VAL A 72 18.64 -2.19 -4.41
C VAL A 72 18.77 -2.18 -5.93
N VAL A 73 18.58 -1.01 -6.54
CA VAL A 73 18.81 -0.77 -7.97
C VAL A 73 19.75 0.42 -8.14
N GLY A 74 20.36 0.56 -9.32
CA GLY A 74 21.11 1.78 -9.66
C GLY A 74 20.19 3.01 -9.62
N GLU A 75 20.72 4.17 -9.20
CA GLU A 75 19.88 5.37 -8.97
C GLU A 75 19.17 5.86 -10.24
N ALA A 76 19.76 5.63 -11.41
CA ALA A 76 19.13 5.91 -12.71
C ALA A 76 17.87 5.07 -12.98
N SER A 77 17.74 3.90 -12.35
CA SER A 77 16.60 2.99 -12.45
C SER A 77 15.63 3.11 -11.28
N ARG A 78 15.89 4.03 -10.35
CA ARG A 78 15.13 4.18 -9.10
C ARG A 78 13.92 5.11 -9.28
N SER A 79 13.05 4.74 -10.21
CA SER A 79 11.81 5.47 -10.50
C SER A 79 10.70 5.13 -9.50
N ALA A 80 9.74 6.05 -9.34
CA ALA A 80 8.49 5.74 -8.64
C ALA A 80 7.58 4.90 -9.53
N HIS A 81 6.73 4.12 -8.89
CA HIS A 81 5.75 3.23 -9.50
C HIS A 81 4.41 3.39 -8.80
N LEU A 82 3.33 3.17 -9.55
CA LEU A 82 1.98 3.17 -9.02
C LEU A 82 1.53 1.74 -8.80
N PHE A 83 0.97 1.46 -7.62
CA PHE A 83 0.44 0.16 -7.23
C PHE A 83 -1.05 0.31 -6.92
N ARG A 84 -1.90 -0.47 -7.58
CA ARG A 84 -3.34 -0.46 -7.33
C ARG A 84 -3.71 -1.60 -6.39
N ILE A 85 -4.17 -1.25 -5.20
CA ILE A 85 -4.57 -2.21 -4.18
C ILE A 85 -6.09 -2.22 -4.13
N ARG A 86 -6.69 -3.37 -4.44
CA ARG A 86 -8.13 -3.57 -4.30
C ARG A 86 -8.46 -3.89 -2.84
N PRO A 87 -9.66 -3.51 -2.34
CA PRO A 87 -10.16 -4.00 -1.06
C PRO A 87 -10.07 -5.53 -0.99
N GLY A 88 -9.60 -6.07 0.13
CA GLY A 88 -9.38 -7.50 0.36
C GLY A 88 -8.13 -8.10 -0.31
N ALA A 89 -7.38 -7.34 -1.12
CA ALA A 89 -6.17 -7.87 -1.75
C ALA A 89 -5.06 -8.06 -0.72
N ALA A 90 -4.75 -9.32 -0.40
CA ALA A 90 -3.62 -9.70 0.44
C ALA A 90 -2.28 -9.35 -0.24
N LEU A 91 -1.40 -8.73 0.53
CA LEU A 91 -0.06 -8.30 0.13
C LEU A 91 0.95 -9.03 1.02
N HIS A 92 1.80 -9.82 0.38
CA HIS A 92 2.87 -10.57 1.02
C HIS A 92 4.01 -10.80 0.01
N GLY A 93 5.25 -10.81 0.48
CA GLY A 93 6.42 -11.02 -0.39
C GLY A 93 6.72 -9.82 -1.31
N SER A 94 5.94 -9.65 -2.38
CA SER A 94 6.12 -8.65 -3.43
C SER A 94 4.79 -8.03 -3.87
N VAL A 95 4.86 -6.92 -4.61
CA VAL A 95 3.70 -6.30 -5.27
C VAL A 95 4.05 -5.89 -6.70
N VAL A 96 3.07 -5.96 -7.59
CA VAL A 96 3.24 -5.62 -9.00
C VAL A 96 2.68 -4.22 -9.27
N ALA A 97 3.53 -3.35 -9.81
CA ALA A 97 3.16 -2.02 -10.26
C ALA A 97 2.29 -2.06 -11.53
N CYS A 98 1.60 -0.97 -11.82
CA CYS A 98 0.80 -0.81 -13.05
C CYS A 98 1.63 -1.06 -14.33
N CYS A 99 2.93 -0.75 -14.31
CA CYS A 99 3.83 -1.00 -15.45
C CYS A 99 4.37 -2.45 -15.54
N GLY A 100 3.93 -3.34 -14.64
CA GLY A 100 4.41 -4.72 -14.57
C GLY A 100 5.71 -4.92 -13.78
N ALA A 101 6.28 -3.87 -13.20
CA ALA A 101 7.45 -4.01 -12.32
C ALA A 101 7.03 -4.68 -11.01
N GLU A 102 7.66 -5.81 -10.68
CA GLU A 102 7.47 -6.50 -9.41
C GLU A 102 8.54 -6.04 -8.41
N LEU A 103 8.10 -5.56 -7.24
CA LEU A 103 9.00 -5.12 -6.18
C LEU A 103 8.74 -5.92 -4.90
N PRO A 104 9.77 -6.50 -4.26
CA PRO A 104 9.64 -7.08 -2.92
C PRO A 104 9.20 -6.01 -1.92
N LEU A 105 8.20 -6.32 -1.09
CA LEU A 105 7.66 -5.39 -0.09
C LEU A 105 8.75 -4.74 0.80
N PRO A 106 9.75 -5.48 1.33
CA PRO A 106 10.83 -4.89 2.12
C PRO A 106 11.74 -3.91 1.35
N GLU A 107 11.71 -3.96 0.02
CA GLU A 107 12.56 -3.16 -0.85
C GLU A 107 11.82 -1.94 -1.42
N ILE A 108 10.63 -1.63 -0.91
CA ILE A 108 9.84 -0.47 -1.33
C ILE A 108 9.95 0.67 -0.32
N GLU A 109 10.41 1.83 -0.80
CA GLU A 109 10.15 3.10 -0.13
C GLU A 109 8.78 3.63 -0.58
N TRP A 110 7.81 3.60 0.34
CA TRP A 110 6.49 4.17 0.11
C TRP A 110 6.52 5.70 0.16
N LEU A 111 5.96 6.34 -0.86
CA LEU A 111 5.97 7.78 -1.04
C LEU A 111 4.59 8.37 -0.76
N ARG A 112 4.57 9.62 -0.29
CA ARG A 112 3.33 10.41 -0.22
C ARG A 112 2.80 10.65 -1.64
N PRO A 113 1.47 10.75 -1.83
CA PRO A 113 0.91 11.18 -3.11
C PRO A 113 1.56 12.48 -3.58
N GLY A 114 1.96 12.53 -4.86
CA GLY A 114 2.67 13.67 -5.45
C GLY A 114 4.16 13.74 -5.15
N ALA A 115 4.72 12.86 -4.32
CA ALA A 115 6.16 12.77 -4.11
C ALA A 115 6.81 11.81 -5.11
N GLY A 116 7.78 12.32 -5.87
CA GLY A 116 8.44 11.57 -6.95
C GLY A 116 7.58 11.48 -8.21
N MET A 117 8.21 11.42 -9.38
CA MET A 117 7.53 11.23 -10.65
C MET A 117 7.44 9.70 -10.92
N PRO A 118 6.23 9.11 -11.00
CA PRO A 118 6.11 7.73 -11.45
C PRO A 118 6.73 7.53 -12.84
N CYS A 119 7.15 6.29 -13.14
CA CYS A 119 7.65 5.95 -14.46
C CYS A 119 6.59 6.26 -15.53
N GLU A 120 7.05 6.54 -16.75
CA GLU A 120 6.19 6.95 -17.87
C GLU A 120 5.02 5.97 -18.09
N CYS A 121 5.30 4.67 -18.08
CA CYS A 121 4.26 3.64 -18.19
C CYS A 121 3.22 3.73 -17.08
N CYS A 122 3.64 3.93 -15.83
CA CYS A 122 2.72 4.09 -14.70
C CYS A 122 1.88 5.37 -14.83
N LEU A 123 2.43 6.47 -15.36
CA LEU A 123 1.66 7.69 -15.59
C LEU A 123 0.57 7.47 -16.63
N VAL A 124 0.91 6.86 -17.76
CA VAL A 124 -0.04 6.59 -18.85
C VAL A 124 -1.12 5.61 -18.40
N LEU A 125 -0.77 4.54 -17.69
CA LEU A 125 -1.72 3.51 -17.26
C LEU A 125 -2.52 3.94 -16.00
N GLY A 126 -1.90 4.73 -15.13
CA GLY A 126 -2.49 5.25 -13.90
C GLY A 126 -3.61 6.25 -14.17
N ALA A 127 -3.43 7.15 -15.13
CA ALA A 127 -4.42 8.17 -15.51
C ALA A 127 -5.70 7.60 -16.15
N ARG A 128 -5.66 6.37 -16.68
CA ARG A 128 -6.79 5.74 -17.40
C ARG A 128 -7.93 5.26 -16.51
N THR A 129 -7.82 5.40 -15.19
CA THR A 129 -8.92 5.16 -14.25
C THR A 129 -9.25 6.44 -13.51
N ARG A 130 -9.98 7.35 -14.17
CA ARG A 130 -10.89 8.22 -13.42
C ARG A 130 -11.99 7.31 -12.83
N PRO A 131 -12.52 7.58 -11.63
CA PRO A 131 -13.83 7.05 -11.29
C PRO A 131 -14.79 7.45 -12.41
N GLU A 132 -15.59 6.50 -12.87
CA GLU A 132 -16.79 6.80 -13.63
C GLU A 132 -17.56 7.85 -12.82
N LEU A 133 -17.56 9.11 -13.27
CA LEU A 133 -18.46 10.11 -12.73
C LEU A 133 -19.83 9.78 -13.29
N GLU A 134 -20.44 8.77 -12.69
CA GLU A 134 -21.82 8.39 -12.96
C GLU A 134 -22.72 9.46 -12.34
N GLY A 135 -23.40 10.21 -13.21
CA GLY A 135 -24.60 10.98 -12.84
C GLY A 135 -24.42 12.48 -12.58
N TYR A 136 -24.24 13.27 -13.64
CA TYR A 136 -24.86 14.60 -13.71
C TYR A 136 -25.48 14.77 -15.11
N PRO A 137 -26.81 14.97 -15.24
CA PRO A 137 -27.41 15.21 -16.54
C PRO A 137 -26.99 16.58 -17.06
N VAL A 138 -26.69 16.62 -18.35
CA VAL A 138 -26.58 17.86 -19.15
C VAL A 138 -27.93 18.52 -19.34
#